data_AF-A0A165KSB9-F1
#
_entry.id   AF-A0A165KSB9-F1
#
_cell.length_a   1.000
_cell.length_b   1.000
_cell.length_c   1.000
_cell.angle_alpha   90.00
_cell.angle_beta   90.00
_cell.angle_gamma   90.00
#
_symmetry.space_group_name_H-M   'P 1'
#
loop_
_entity.id
_entity.type
_entity.pdbx_description
1 polymer ?
#
loop_
_entity_poly.entity_id
_entity_poly.type
_entity_poly.pdbx_seq_one_letter_code
_entity_poly.pdbx_strand_id
1 'polypeptide(L)'
;MSRFARYTARLQALSARTGTPLPSLITSFAVLHELTAVLPLVGLFFGARSLDVGPRAVQLVRDKTGDTEARGAEESWALQKTNQWLAEGEAWAGRVGRRYGYFGYEKGAPPEPLPEGAAVGGKLAGDVANAVFAYAATKALLPARIGLSLYLSPSFSRGVVEPLRRGVVRLFRR
;
A
#
# COMPACT_ATOMS: atom_id res chain seq x y z
N MET A 1 -16.65 20.48 27.30
CA MET A 1 -16.22 20.64 25.89
C MET A 1 -16.11 19.28 25.21
N SER A 2 -16.88 19.02 24.14
CA SER A 2 -16.84 17.73 23.45
C SER A 2 -15.50 17.53 22.72
N ARG A 3 -15.05 16.27 22.57
CA ARG A 3 -13.82 15.93 21.83
C ARG A 3 -13.87 16.42 20.37
N PHE A 4 -15.06 16.47 19.79
CA PHE A 4 -15.28 16.95 18.42
C PHE A 4 -14.99 18.44 18.25
N ALA A 5 -15.37 19.29 19.22
CA ALA A 5 -15.10 20.72 19.16
C ALA A 5 -13.60 21.05 19.14
N ARG A 6 -12.77 20.24 19.82
CA ARG A 6 -11.31 20.39 19.80
C ARG A 6 -10.70 19.93 18.46
N TYR A 7 -11.28 18.91 17.84
CA TYR A 7 -10.85 18.42 16.53
C TYR A 7 -11.17 19.41 15.41
N THR A 8 -12.40 19.94 15.38
CA THR A 8 -12.83 20.93 14.38
C THR A 8 -12.01 22.21 14.48
N ALA A 9 -11.72 22.70 15.70
CA ALA A 9 -10.87 23.88 15.90
C ALA A 9 -9.43 23.69 15.36
N ARG A 10 -8.83 22.51 15.55
CA ARG A 10 -7.49 22.20 15.00
C ARG A 10 -7.50 22.11 13.47
N LEU A 11 -8.54 21.49 12.91
CA LEU A 11 -8.73 21.39 11.46
C LEU A 11 -8.94 22.77 10.81
N GLN A 12 -9.73 23.63 11.45
CA GLN A 12 -9.91 25.02 11.02
C GLN A 12 -8.61 25.82 11.11
N ALA A 13 -7.82 25.65 12.17
CA ALA A 13 -6.50 26.29 12.28
C ALA A 13 -5.53 25.82 11.19
N LEU A 14 -5.56 24.53 10.84
CA LEU A 14 -4.78 23.98 9.72
C LEU A 14 -5.22 24.54 8.37
N SER A 15 -6.53 24.65 8.13
CA SER A 15 -7.08 25.26 6.91
C SER A 15 -6.72 26.75 6.79
N ALA A 16 -6.81 27.50 7.90
CA ALA A 16 -6.42 28.90 7.96
C ALA A 16 -4.92 29.10 7.68
N ARG A 17 -4.05 28.24 8.23
CA ARG A 17 -2.61 28.27 7.97
C ARG A 17 -2.22 27.86 6.54
N THR A 18 -2.99 26.95 5.94
CA THR A 18 -2.71 26.42 4.59
C THR A 18 -3.42 27.19 3.48
N GLY A 19 -4.34 28.10 3.81
CA GLY A 19 -5.06 28.92 2.83
C GLY A 19 -5.97 28.11 1.89
N THR A 20 -6.28 26.85 2.24
CA THR A 20 -7.09 25.94 1.42
C THR A 20 -8.32 25.48 2.20
N PRO A 21 -9.52 25.46 1.58
CA PRO A 21 -10.74 25.02 2.26
C PRO A 21 -10.65 23.54 2.68
N LEU A 22 -11.15 23.24 3.88
CA LEU A 22 -11.10 21.91 4.51
C LEU A 22 -11.50 20.73 3.60
N PRO A 23 -12.61 20.80 2.83
CA PRO A 23 -13.00 19.70 1.95
C PRO A 23 -11.98 19.42 0.84
N SER A 24 -11.35 20.47 0.30
CA SER A 24 -10.31 20.35 -0.72
C SER A 24 -9.04 19.70 -0.16
N LEU A 25 -8.68 20.03 1.08
CA LEU A 25 -7.53 19.43 1.76
C LEU A 25 -7.76 17.94 2.04
N ILE A 26 -8.95 17.55 2.52
CA ILE A 26 -9.31 16.15 2.76
C ILE A 26 -9.29 15.35 1.46
N THR A 27 -9.87 15.92 0.38
CA THR A 27 -9.88 15.28 -0.94
C THR A 27 -8.46 15.10 -1.47
N SER A 28 -7.61 16.11 -1.33
CA SER A 28 -6.20 16.06 -1.73
C SER A 28 -5.44 14.99 -0.96
N PHE A 29 -5.64 14.90 0.36
CA PHE A 29 -5.05 13.87 1.20
C PHE A 29 -5.48 12.48 0.75
N ALA A 30 -6.78 12.26 0.53
CA ALA A 30 -7.29 10.95 0.09
C ALA A 30 -6.68 10.54 -1.26
N VAL A 31 -6.70 11.43 -2.26
CA VAL A 31 -6.11 11.16 -3.58
C VAL A 31 -4.62 10.84 -3.45
N LEU A 32 -3.88 11.63 -2.67
CA LEU A 32 -2.44 11.43 -2.53
C LEU A 32 -2.11 10.16 -1.72
N HIS A 33 -2.94 9.83 -0.73
CA HIS A 33 -2.84 8.58 0.01
C HIS A 33 -3.01 7.36 -0.89
N GLU A 34 -4.00 7.40 -1.78
CA GLU A 34 -4.24 6.33 -2.76
C GLU A 34 -3.09 6.25 -3.79
N LEU A 35 -2.64 7.38 -4.33
CA LEU A 35 -1.51 7.40 -5.27
C LEU A 35 -0.23 6.84 -4.64
N THR A 36 0.05 7.22 -3.40
CA THR A 36 1.19 6.69 -2.64
C THR A 36 0.98 5.25 -2.16
N ALA A 37 -0.19 4.64 -2.34
CA ALA A 37 -0.41 3.21 -2.18
C ALA A 37 -0.19 2.44 -3.49
N VAL A 38 -0.72 2.95 -4.60
CA VAL A 38 -0.66 2.29 -5.92
C VAL A 38 0.74 2.35 -6.52
N LEU A 39 1.40 3.51 -6.50
CA LEU A 39 2.70 3.68 -7.14
C LEU A 39 3.79 2.78 -6.50
N PRO A 40 3.94 2.73 -5.16
CA PRO A 40 4.88 1.80 -4.56
C PRO A 40 4.51 0.34 -4.80
N LEU A 41 3.23 -0.03 -4.75
CA LEU A 41 2.83 -1.41 -4.99
C LEU A 41 3.24 -1.89 -6.39
N VAL A 42 2.94 -1.08 -7.41
CA VAL A 42 3.29 -1.39 -8.80
C VAL A 42 4.81 -1.33 -9.01
N GLY A 43 5.46 -0.28 -8.52
CA GLY A 43 6.91 -0.11 -8.65
C GLY A 43 7.71 -1.21 -7.95
N LEU A 44 7.32 -1.60 -6.74
CA LEU A 44 7.95 -2.70 -6.00
C LEU A 44 7.73 -4.04 -6.69
N PHE A 45 6.56 -4.29 -7.27
CA PHE A 45 6.31 -5.50 -8.04
C PHE A 45 7.24 -5.61 -9.25
N PHE A 46 7.29 -4.58 -10.10
CA PHE A 46 8.15 -4.60 -11.29
C PHE A 46 9.65 -4.56 -10.93
N GLY A 47 10.02 -3.84 -9.87
CA GLY A 47 11.38 -3.84 -9.34
C GLY A 47 11.80 -5.21 -8.82
N ALA A 48 10.96 -5.86 -8.01
CA ALA A 48 11.22 -7.20 -7.50
C ALA A 48 11.30 -8.24 -8.63
N ARG A 49 10.42 -8.13 -9.64
CA ARG A 49 10.41 -9.01 -10.81
C ARG A 49 11.64 -8.83 -11.70
N SER A 50 12.11 -7.60 -11.89
CA SER A 50 13.28 -7.31 -12.73
C SER A 50 14.60 -7.72 -12.08
N LEU A 51 14.67 -7.65 -10.74
CA LEU A 51 15.88 -7.96 -9.96
C LEU A 51 15.87 -9.37 -9.34
N ASP A 52 14.78 -10.13 -9.52
CA ASP A 52 14.54 -11.45 -8.91
C ASP A 52 14.69 -11.43 -7.37
N VAL A 53 14.24 -10.35 -6.74
CA VAL A 53 14.37 -10.12 -5.28
C VAL A 53 13.19 -10.66 -4.51
N GLY A 54 11.99 -10.71 -5.12
CA GLY A 54 10.75 -11.12 -4.44
C GLY A 54 10.83 -12.51 -3.80
N PRO A 55 11.16 -13.57 -4.56
CA PRO A 55 11.27 -14.93 -4.01
C PRO A 55 12.29 -15.02 -2.86
N ARG A 56 13.48 -14.43 -3.05
CA ARG A 56 14.56 -14.45 -2.05
C ARG A 56 14.18 -13.73 -0.76
N ALA A 57 13.53 -12.56 -0.88
CA ALA A 57 13.10 -11.78 0.27
C ALA A 57 12.02 -12.51 1.08
N VAL A 58 11.05 -13.13 0.41
CA VAL A 58 9.98 -13.90 1.06
C VAL A 58 10.57 -15.11 1.81
N GLN A 59 11.49 -15.84 1.19
CA GLN A 59 12.17 -16.97 1.80
C GLN A 59 12.99 -16.55 3.03
N LEU A 60 13.79 -15.49 2.90
CA LEU A 60 14.61 -14.99 4.02
C LEU A 60 13.75 -14.64 5.25
N VAL A 61 12.57 -14.05 5.05
CA VAL A 61 11.67 -13.71 6.16
C VAL A 61 11.06 -14.96 6.77
N ARG A 62 10.67 -15.94 5.96
CA ARG A 62 10.14 -17.23 6.43
C ARG A 62 11.17 -18.00 7.25
N ASP A 63 12.40 -18.11 6.75
CA ASP A 63 13.51 -18.77 7.43
C ASP A 63 13.79 -18.09 8.78
N LYS A 64 13.87 -16.76 8.77
CA LYS A 64 14.07 -15.96 9.99
C LYS A 64 12.94 -16.09 11.01
N THR A 65 11.72 -16.39 10.58
CA THR A 65 10.58 -16.59 11.49
C THR A 65 10.68 -17.95 12.19
N GLY A 66 11.33 -18.95 11.60
CA GLY A 66 11.61 -20.23 12.25
C GLY A 66 12.54 -20.10 13.47
N ASP A 67 13.54 -19.21 13.39
CA ASP A 67 14.57 -19.01 14.43
C ASP A 67 14.17 -17.99 15.52
N THR A 68 12.87 -17.77 15.73
CA THR A 68 12.36 -16.67 16.57
C THR A 68 12.79 -16.78 18.04
N GLU A 69 13.13 -17.97 18.53
CA GLU A 69 13.50 -18.22 19.93
C GLU A 69 14.79 -17.51 20.39
N ALA A 70 15.67 -17.11 19.46
CA ALA A 70 16.97 -16.48 19.78
C ALA A 70 16.98 -14.94 19.67
N ARG A 71 15.86 -14.27 19.34
CA ARG A 71 15.84 -12.82 19.04
C ARG A 71 15.17 -11.95 20.11
N GLY A 72 15.56 -10.68 20.16
CA GLY A 72 14.98 -9.68 21.06
C GLY A 72 13.48 -9.43 20.77
N ALA A 73 12.75 -8.95 21.77
CA ALA A 73 11.29 -8.77 21.71
C ALA A 73 10.83 -7.84 20.56
N GLU A 74 11.58 -6.78 20.26
CA GLU A 74 11.25 -5.85 19.17
C GLU A 74 11.44 -6.49 17.78
N GLU A 75 12.54 -7.22 17.58
CA GLU A 75 12.81 -7.93 16.33
C GLU A 75 11.79 -9.05 16.10
N SER A 76 11.44 -9.79 17.16
CA SER A 76 10.43 -10.84 17.12
C SER A 76 9.06 -10.28 16.70
N TRP A 77 8.63 -9.16 17.28
CA TRP A 77 7.39 -8.49 16.88
C TRP A 77 7.41 -8.04 15.42
N ALA A 78 8.50 -7.42 14.97
CA ALA A 78 8.63 -6.92 13.60
C ALA A 78 8.62 -8.07 12.58
N LEU A 79 9.31 -9.18 12.88
CA LEU A 79 9.32 -10.38 12.04
C LEU A 79 7.94 -11.05 12.00
N GLN A 80 7.28 -11.20 13.15
CA GLN A 80 5.92 -11.75 13.22
C GLN A 80 4.93 -10.91 12.41
N LYS A 81 5.03 -9.58 12.49
CA LYS A 81 4.20 -8.67 11.68
C LYS A 81 4.50 -8.76 10.19
N THR A 82 5.77 -8.86 9.83
CA THR A 82 6.16 -9.03 8.42
C THR A 82 5.63 -10.35 7.87
N ASN A 83 5.76 -11.45 8.63
CA ASN A 83 5.22 -12.75 8.25
C ASN A 83 3.69 -12.72 8.11
N GLN A 84 2.99 -12.02 9.01
CA GLN A 84 1.55 -11.78 8.89
C GLN A 84 1.21 -11.06 7.57
N TRP A 85 1.95 -10.01 7.22
CA TRP A 85 1.72 -9.28 5.96
C TRP A 85 2.02 -10.13 4.72
N LEU A 86 3.01 -11.02 4.78
CA LEU A 86 3.29 -11.98 3.70
C LEU A 86 2.11 -12.95 3.51
N ALA A 87 1.59 -13.54 4.59
CA ALA A 87 0.44 -14.43 4.54
C ALA A 87 -0.82 -13.72 3.99
N GLU A 88 -1.07 -12.48 4.41
CA GLU A 88 -2.14 -11.64 3.86
C GLU A 88 -1.93 -11.32 2.38
N GLY A 89 -0.66 -11.09 1.98
CA GLY A 89 -0.24 -10.87 0.61
C GLY A 89 -0.49 -12.09 -0.27
N GLU A 90 -0.24 -13.30 0.22
CA GLU A 90 -0.50 -14.56 -0.51
C GLU A 90 -2.00 -14.74 -0.76
N ALA A 91 -2.81 -14.51 0.27
CA ALA A 91 -4.26 -14.55 0.15
C ALA A 91 -4.78 -13.50 -0.84
N TRP A 92 -4.22 -12.28 -0.82
CA TRP A 92 -4.56 -11.21 -1.76
C TRP A 92 -4.14 -11.56 -3.19
N ALA A 93 -2.90 -12.00 -3.40
CA ALA A 93 -2.35 -12.36 -4.70
C ALA A 93 -3.15 -13.51 -5.33
N GLY A 94 -3.52 -14.52 -4.55
CA GLY A 94 -4.40 -15.61 -5.00
C GLY A 94 -5.79 -15.12 -5.40
N ARG A 95 -6.42 -14.24 -4.61
CA ARG A 95 -7.75 -13.69 -4.95
C ARG A 95 -7.72 -12.84 -6.22
N VAL A 96 -6.74 -11.93 -6.33
CA VAL A 96 -6.59 -11.03 -7.48
C VAL A 96 -6.18 -11.81 -8.72
N GLY A 97 -5.21 -12.71 -8.58
CA GLY A 97 -4.73 -13.59 -9.62
C GLY A 97 -5.87 -14.40 -10.23
N ARG A 98 -6.65 -15.11 -9.42
CA ARG A 98 -7.79 -15.91 -9.92
C ARG A 98 -8.93 -15.05 -10.47
N ARG A 99 -9.20 -13.87 -9.90
CA ARG A 99 -10.30 -13.00 -10.39
C ARG A 99 -9.99 -12.41 -11.77
N TYR A 100 -8.73 -12.08 -12.05
CA TYR A 100 -8.35 -11.31 -13.23
C TYR A 100 -7.41 -12.06 -14.19
N GLY A 101 -6.92 -13.23 -13.82
CA GLY A 101 -5.90 -13.97 -14.59
C GLY A 101 -4.49 -13.39 -14.44
N TYR A 102 -4.16 -12.78 -13.29
CA TYR A 102 -2.85 -12.18 -13.02
C TYR A 102 -1.90 -13.14 -12.30
N PHE A 103 -0.61 -12.82 -12.30
CA PHE A 103 0.46 -13.57 -11.64
C PHE A 103 0.60 -15.02 -12.09
N GLY A 104 0.09 -15.36 -13.28
CA GLY A 104 0.09 -16.72 -13.84
C GLY A 104 -1.09 -17.60 -13.41
N TYR A 105 -2.07 -17.05 -12.67
CA TYR A 105 -3.31 -17.75 -12.41
C TYR A 105 -4.22 -17.73 -13.64
N GLU A 106 -4.99 -18.79 -13.83
CA GLU A 106 -6.11 -18.78 -14.78
C GLU A 106 -7.31 -18.05 -14.17
N LYS A 107 -8.02 -17.30 -15.02
CA LYS A 107 -9.20 -16.54 -14.60
C LYS A 107 -10.32 -17.51 -14.22
N GLY A 108 -10.79 -17.41 -12.99
CA GLY A 108 -11.84 -18.28 -12.45
C GLY A 108 -11.34 -19.63 -11.94
N ALA A 109 -10.02 -19.84 -11.84
CA ALA A 109 -9.47 -21.07 -11.28
C ALA A 109 -10.03 -21.35 -9.87
N PRO A 110 -10.22 -22.63 -9.48
CA PRO A 110 -10.61 -22.99 -8.14
C PRO A 110 -9.54 -22.57 -7.12
N PRO A 111 -9.90 -22.38 -5.83
CA PRO A 111 -8.97 -22.03 -4.78
C PRO A 111 -8.12 -23.26 -4.41
N GLU A 112 -7.14 -23.58 -5.24
CA GLU A 112 -6.12 -24.56 -4.87
C GLU A 112 -5.04 -23.91 -3.99
N PRO A 113 -4.51 -24.65 -2.99
CA PRO A 113 -3.31 -24.24 -2.28
C PRO A 113 -2.19 -23.98 -3.28
N LEU A 114 -1.47 -22.87 -3.11
CA LEU A 114 -0.21 -22.67 -3.82
C LEU A 114 0.67 -23.90 -3.54
N PRO A 115 1.19 -24.60 -4.56
CA PRO A 115 1.98 -25.80 -4.33
C PRO A 115 3.16 -25.45 -3.41
N GLU A 116 3.17 -26.06 -2.22
CA GLU A 116 4.24 -25.88 -1.24
C GLU A 116 5.56 -26.31 -1.90
N GLY A 117 6.49 -25.38 -2.03
CA GLY A 117 7.78 -25.65 -2.67
C GLY A 117 7.76 -25.72 -4.19
N ALA A 118 6.71 -25.24 -4.88
CA ALA A 118 6.82 -24.97 -6.32
C ALA A 118 7.97 -23.99 -6.54
N ALA A 119 9.05 -24.57 -7.07
CA ALA A 119 10.38 -24.04 -7.04
C ALA A 119 10.43 -22.54 -7.35
N VAL A 120 11.38 -21.88 -6.70
CA VAL A 120 11.88 -20.51 -6.95
C VAL A 120 12.13 -20.18 -8.44
N GLY A 121 11.99 -21.14 -9.37
CA GLY A 121 12.11 -20.96 -10.82
C GLY A 121 10.83 -21.03 -11.66
N GLY A 122 9.65 -21.33 -11.10
CA GLY A 122 8.40 -21.34 -11.87
C GLY A 122 7.86 -19.91 -12.09
N LYS A 123 7.53 -19.50 -13.33
CA LYS A 123 7.02 -18.14 -13.62
C LYS A 123 5.83 -17.74 -12.72
N LEU A 124 4.93 -18.70 -12.44
CA LEU A 124 3.78 -18.55 -11.53
C LEU A 124 4.23 -18.30 -10.08
N ALA A 125 5.11 -19.14 -9.54
CA ALA A 125 5.61 -19.01 -8.17
C ALA A 125 6.41 -17.70 -7.98
N GLY A 126 7.22 -17.32 -8.97
CA GLY A 126 7.99 -16.08 -8.98
C GLY A 126 7.09 -14.83 -9.00
N ASP A 127 6.09 -14.78 -9.87
CA ASP A 127 5.17 -13.64 -9.94
C ASP A 127 4.30 -13.48 -8.71
N VAL A 128 3.85 -14.59 -8.13
CA VAL A 128 3.14 -14.55 -6.84
C VAL A 128 4.07 -14.05 -5.74
N ALA A 129 5.31 -14.55 -5.65
CA ALA A 129 6.27 -14.09 -4.64
C ALA A 129 6.61 -12.59 -4.78
N ASN A 130 6.76 -12.09 -6.01
CA ASN A 130 6.95 -10.67 -6.27
C ASN A 130 5.74 -9.83 -5.82
N ALA A 131 4.52 -10.32 -6.06
CA ALA A 131 3.29 -9.65 -5.64
C ALA A 131 3.12 -9.64 -4.12
N VAL A 132 3.44 -10.75 -3.46
CA VAL A 132 3.42 -10.90 -2.00
C VAL A 132 4.44 -9.98 -1.34
N PHE A 133 5.67 -9.97 -1.86
CA PHE A 133 6.71 -9.05 -1.40
C PHE A 133 6.29 -7.59 -1.57
N ALA A 134 5.81 -7.20 -2.75
CA ALA A 134 5.36 -5.84 -3.02
C ALA A 134 4.22 -5.41 -2.08
N TYR A 135 3.28 -6.32 -1.79
CA TYR A 135 2.21 -6.08 -0.83
C TYR A 135 2.73 -5.84 0.59
N ALA A 136 3.59 -6.73 1.09
CA ALA A 136 4.15 -6.62 2.43
C ALA A 136 5.05 -5.38 2.59
N ALA A 137 5.90 -5.09 1.59
CA ALA A 137 6.74 -3.90 1.57
C ALA A 137 5.89 -2.62 1.50
N THR A 138 4.82 -2.60 0.70
CA THR A 138 3.88 -1.47 0.68
C THR A 138 3.26 -1.27 2.06
N LYS A 139 2.87 -2.35 2.77
CA LYS A 139 2.37 -2.25 4.16
C LYS A 139 3.40 -1.72 5.13
N ALA A 140 4.66 -2.13 5.03
CA ALA A 140 5.74 -1.58 5.84
C ALA A 140 5.89 -0.06 5.65
N LEU A 141 5.60 0.45 4.44
CA LEU A 141 5.62 1.88 4.13
C LEU A 141 4.39 2.67 4.66
N LEU A 142 3.40 2.05 5.31
CA LEU A 142 2.20 2.75 5.82
C LEU A 142 2.52 4.01 6.65
N PRO A 143 3.44 3.98 7.65
CA PRO A 143 3.73 5.17 8.46
C PRO A 143 4.32 6.31 7.62
N ALA A 144 5.26 5.97 6.73
CA ALA A 144 5.88 6.93 5.83
C ALA A 144 4.85 7.54 4.85
N ARG A 145 3.90 6.74 4.34
CA ARG A 145 2.83 7.19 3.44
C ARG A 145 1.90 8.21 4.09
N ILE A 146 1.54 7.98 5.35
CA ILE A 146 0.71 8.94 6.11
C ILE A 146 1.47 10.26 6.27
N GLY A 147 2.74 10.21 6.68
CA GLY A 147 3.58 11.40 6.84
C GLY A 147 3.74 12.19 5.54
N LEU A 148 4.10 11.51 4.45
CA LEU A 148 4.29 12.13 3.14
C LEU A 148 2.99 12.74 2.60
N SER A 149 1.86 12.03 2.74
CA SER A 149 0.56 12.51 2.28
C SER A 149 0.13 13.76 3.04
N LEU A 150 0.32 13.81 4.36
CA LEU A 150 0.02 15.00 5.16
C LEU A 150 0.89 16.20 4.77
N TYR A 151 2.17 15.97 4.51
CA TYR A 151 3.12 17.03 4.13
C TYR A 151 2.79 17.64 2.76
N LEU A 152 2.44 16.80 1.79
CA LEU A 152 2.21 17.23 0.40
C LEU A 152 0.77 17.69 0.11
N SER A 153 -0.20 17.33 0.96
CA SER A 153 -1.62 17.69 0.78
C SER A 153 -1.86 19.19 0.56
N PRO A 154 -1.23 20.13 1.31
CA PRO A 154 -1.43 21.56 1.10
C PRO A 154 -0.97 22.05 -0.28
N SER A 155 0.19 21.57 -0.75
CA SER A 155 0.74 21.94 -2.07
C SER A 155 -0.09 21.36 -3.21
N PHE A 156 -0.52 20.10 -3.08
CA PHE A 156 -1.36 19.44 -4.09
C PHE A 156 -2.75 20.07 -4.21
N SER A 157 -3.36 20.45 -3.07
CA SER A 157 -4.66 21.14 -3.04
C SER A 157 -4.63 22.43 -3.84
N ARG A 158 -3.57 23.25 -3.67
CA ARG A 158 -3.41 24.52 -4.39
C ARG A 158 -3.09 24.33 -5.88
N GLY A 159 -2.26 23.34 -6.22
CA GLY A 159 -1.77 23.14 -7.59
C GLY A 159 -2.72 22.37 -8.50
N VAL A 160 -3.49 21.40 -7.97
CA VAL A 160 -4.28 20.47 -8.79
C VAL A 160 -5.78 20.57 -8.49
N VAL A 161 -6.16 20.51 -7.21
CA VAL A 161 -7.59 20.39 -6.84
C VAL A 161 -8.35 21.70 -7.05
N GLU A 162 -7.79 22.83 -6.65
CA GLU A 162 -8.44 24.13 -6.83
C GLU A 162 -8.65 24.53 -8.31
N PRO A 163 -7.68 24.38 -9.24
CA PRO A 163 -7.94 24.65 -10.65
C PRO A 163 -8.93 23.65 -11.27
N LEU A 164 -8.86 22.36 -10.90
CA LEU A 164 -9.80 21.35 -11.38
C LEU A 164 -11.24 21.65 -10.91
N ARG A 165 -11.42 22.02 -9.63
CA ARG A 165 -12.71 22.44 -9.07
C ARG A 165 -13.29 23.65 -9.81
N ARG A 166 -12.47 24.67 -10.11
CA ARG A 166 -12.91 25.84 -10.88
C ARG A 166 -13.32 25.46 -12.31
N GLY A 167 -12.62 24.52 -12.94
CA GLY A 167 -12.95 24.00 -14.26
C GLY A 167 -14.29 23.24 -14.29
N VAL A 168 -14.49 22.32 -13.34
CA VAL A 168 -15.72 21.51 -13.23
C VAL A 168 -16.93 22.39 -12.90
N VAL A 169 -16.82 23.30 -11.93
CA VAL A 169 -17.93 24.23 -11.61
C VAL A 169 -18.29 25.12 -12.80
N ARG A 170 -17.31 25.53 -13.61
CA ARG A 170 -17.53 26.32 -14.81
C ARG A 170 -18.22 25.51 -15.93
N LEU A 171 -17.98 24.20 -15.99
CA LEU A 171 -18.64 23.29 -16.93
C LEU A 171 -20.10 23.03 -16.55
N PHE A 172 -20.40 22.86 -15.25
CA PHE A 172 -21.75 22.60 -14.74
C PHE A 172 -22.62 23.86 -14.52
N ARG A 173 -22.05 25.06 -14.66
CA ARG A 173 -22.79 26.34 -14.64
C ARG A 173 -23.15 26.86 -16.03
N ARG A 174 -22.82 26.12 -17.09
CA ARG A 174 -23.38 26.30 -18.43
C ARG A 174 -24.55 25.34 -18.62
#